data_AF-A0A7W1CVD9-F1
#
_entry.id   AF-A0A7W1CVD9-F1
#
_cell.length_a   1.000
_cell.length_b   1.000
_cell.length_c   1.000
_cell.angle_alpha   90.00
_cell.angle_beta   90.00
_cell.angle_gamma   90.00
#
_symmetry.space_group_name_H-M   'P 1'
#
loop_
_entity.id
_entity.type
_entity.pdbx_description
1 polymer ?
#
loop_
_entity_poly.entity_id
_entity_poly.type
_entity_poly.pdbx_seq_one_letter_code
_entity_poly.pdbx_strand_id
1 'polypeptide(L)'
;MKSRFAELFVSVLIMVGAVGTLLGETLTVTNTADSGSGSLRQAILTSNATVGVRDTIAFNIPGTGFRTISPDSPFPTITDPVLIDGYTQPGAIENSATDAFDGTLLIELDGENGGANVDGLTITAGGSTVRGLVVNRFAGNGIRLESTDNHLEGNLIGTDATGTAS
;
A
#
# COMPACT_ATOMS: atom_id res chain seq x y z
N MET A 1 31.19 -63.67 -26.31
CA MET A 1 30.30 -63.23 -25.22
C MET A 1 30.35 -61.70 -25.18
N LYS A 2 29.45 -61.04 -25.95
CA LYS A 2 29.47 -59.59 -26.17
C LYS A 2 28.67 -58.92 -25.05
N SER A 3 29.36 -58.40 -24.04
CA SER A 3 28.74 -57.60 -22.97
C SER A 3 28.33 -56.23 -23.54
N ARG A 4 27.03 -55.94 -23.52
CA ARG A 4 26.42 -54.70 -24.00
C ARG A 4 26.31 -53.74 -22.81
N PHE A 5 27.16 -52.72 -22.76
CA PHE A 5 27.01 -51.59 -21.85
C PHE A 5 25.73 -50.82 -22.23
N ALA A 6 24.78 -50.74 -21.29
CA ALA A 6 23.58 -49.93 -21.43
C ALA A 6 23.90 -48.49 -21.00
N GLU A 7 23.78 -47.53 -21.92
CA GLU A 7 23.85 -46.11 -21.58
C GLU A 7 22.50 -45.64 -21.02
N LEU A 8 22.51 -45.23 -19.76
CA LEU A 8 21.39 -44.64 -19.06
C LEU A 8 21.32 -43.15 -19.45
N PHE A 9 20.47 -42.78 -20.42
CA PHE A 9 20.19 -41.38 -20.72
C PHE A 9 19.26 -40.81 -19.64
N VAL A 10 19.83 -40.08 -18.68
CA VAL A 10 19.04 -39.24 -17.76
C VAL A 10 18.64 -37.97 -18.51
N SER A 11 17.43 -37.95 -19.06
CA SER A 11 16.85 -36.76 -19.66
C SER A 11 16.52 -35.74 -18.56
N VAL A 12 17.31 -34.67 -18.46
CA VAL A 12 16.95 -33.50 -17.67
C VAL A 12 15.95 -32.68 -18.48
N LEU A 13 14.69 -32.66 -18.05
CA LEU A 13 13.68 -31.74 -18.56
C LEU A 13 13.95 -30.36 -17.93
N ILE A 14 14.63 -29.48 -18.66
CA ILE A 14 14.70 -28.05 -18.27
C ILE A 14 13.31 -27.47 -18.55
N MET A 15 12.50 -27.33 -17.51
CA MET A 15 11.35 -26.44 -17.55
C MET A 15 11.91 -25.02 -17.66
N VAL A 16 12.01 -24.49 -18.88
CA VAL A 16 12.08 -23.04 -19.05
C VAL A 16 10.70 -22.53 -18.62
N GLY A 17 10.54 -22.26 -17.33
CA GLY A 17 9.43 -21.47 -16.85
C GLY A 17 9.47 -20.16 -17.61
N ALA A 18 8.36 -19.79 -18.25
CA ALA A 18 8.23 -18.47 -18.83
C ALA A 18 8.59 -17.47 -17.74
N VAL A 19 9.65 -16.69 -17.96
CA VAL A 19 9.92 -15.52 -17.11
C VAL A 19 8.86 -14.51 -17.52
N GLY A 20 7.66 -14.66 -16.97
CA GLY A 20 6.67 -13.60 -17.02
C GLY A 20 7.30 -12.40 -16.33
N THR A 21 7.35 -11.26 -17.00
CA THR A 21 7.65 -10.00 -16.31
C THR A 21 6.61 -9.88 -15.21
N LEU A 22 7.03 -9.99 -13.95
CA LEU A 22 6.18 -9.64 -12.84
C LEU A 22 6.08 -8.11 -12.90
N LEU A 23 4.92 -7.60 -13.27
CA LEU A 23 4.60 -6.18 -13.20
C LEU A 23 3.79 -5.96 -11.93
N GLY A 24 3.93 -4.77 -11.34
CA GLY A 24 3.09 -4.38 -10.22
C GLY A 24 1.61 -4.40 -10.61
N GLU A 25 0.78 -4.92 -9.74
CA GLU A 25 -0.67 -4.97 -9.90
C GLU A 25 -1.33 -3.70 -9.35
N THR A 26 -2.55 -3.41 -9.82
CA THR A 26 -3.39 -2.38 -9.20
C THR A 26 -4.41 -3.03 -8.26
N LEU A 27 -4.22 -2.83 -6.97
CA LEU A 27 -5.03 -3.34 -5.88
C LEU A 27 -6.05 -2.26 -5.49
N THR A 28 -7.31 -2.44 -5.88
CA THR A 28 -8.35 -1.42 -5.64
C THR A 28 -9.07 -1.62 -4.31
N VAL A 29 -8.97 -0.63 -3.42
CA VAL A 29 -9.76 -0.50 -2.20
C VAL A 29 -11.15 0.04 -2.58
N THR A 30 -12.21 -0.65 -2.15
CA THR A 30 -13.59 -0.36 -2.54
C THR A 30 -14.54 -0.16 -1.36
N ASN A 31 -14.06 -0.35 -0.13
CA ASN A 31 -14.82 -0.09 1.09
C ASN A 31 -13.93 0.41 2.23
N THR A 32 -14.57 0.89 3.29
CA THR A 32 -13.93 1.43 4.49
C THR A 32 -13.80 0.42 5.63
N ALA A 33 -14.13 -0.85 5.41
CA ALA A 33 -14.02 -1.86 6.46
C ALA A 33 -12.56 -2.08 6.85
N ASP A 34 -12.31 -2.36 8.13
CA ASP A 34 -10.95 -2.65 8.63
C ASP A 34 -10.32 -3.88 7.94
N SER A 35 -11.13 -4.87 7.56
CA SER A 35 -10.65 -6.13 6.99
C SER A 35 -11.62 -6.73 5.98
N GLY A 36 -11.17 -7.78 5.29
CA GLY A 36 -11.95 -8.48 4.26
C GLY A 36 -11.74 -7.92 2.86
N SER A 37 -12.42 -8.54 1.89
CA SER A 37 -12.28 -8.20 0.47
C SER A 37 -12.58 -6.71 0.21
N GLY A 38 -11.71 -6.05 -0.54
CA GLY A 38 -11.85 -4.63 -0.89
C GLY A 38 -11.40 -3.63 0.19
N SER A 39 -10.90 -4.09 1.33
CA SER A 39 -10.33 -3.21 2.38
C SER A 39 -8.88 -2.81 2.09
N LEU A 40 -8.43 -1.71 2.69
CA LEU A 40 -7.02 -1.28 2.64
C LEU A 40 -6.10 -2.33 3.27
N ARG A 41 -6.51 -2.92 4.41
CA ARG A 41 -5.74 -4.00 5.06
C ARG A 41 -5.51 -5.17 4.11
N GLN A 42 -6.54 -5.61 3.39
CA GLN A 42 -6.41 -6.69 2.41
C GLN A 42 -5.50 -6.29 1.25
N ALA A 43 -5.58 -5.05 0.77
CA ALA A 43 -4.69 -4.56 -0.28
C ALA A 43 -3.21 -4.56 0.15
N ILE A 44 -2.90 -4.11 1.39
CA ILE A 44 -1.54 -4.16 1.94
C ILE A 44 -1.05 -5.61 2.06
N LEU A 45 -1.89 -6.52 2.58
CA LEU A 45 -1.53 -7.95 2.68
C LEU A 45 -1.25 -8.57 1.32
N THR A 46 -2.05 -8.25 0.32
CA THR A 46 -1.83 -8.73 -1.06
C THR A 46 -0.54 -8.16 -1.63
N SER A 47 -0.28 -6.86 -1.46
CA SER A 47 0.96 -6.25 -1.96
C SER A 47 2.21 -6.85 -1.33
N ASN A 48 2.20 -7.04 -0.01
CA ASN A 48 3.30 -7.72 0.69
C ASN A 48 3.55 -9.16 0.22
N ALA A 49 2.53 -9.82 -0.36
CA ALA A 49 2.66 -11.17 -0.90
C ALA A 49 3.22 -11.20 -2.34
N THR A 50 3.14 -10.09 -3.07
CA THR A 50 3.66 -9.95 -4.45
C THR A 50 5.10 -9.44 -4.45
N VAL A 51 6.01 -10.21 -3.86
CA VAL A 51 7.38 -9.77 -3.56
C VAL A 51 8.18 -9.37 -4.82
N GLY A 52 8.89 -8.24 -4.71
CA GLY A 52 9.88 -7.79 -5.69
C GLY A 52 9.31 -6.91 -6.80
N VAL A 53 8.06 -6.47 -6.69
CA VAL A 53 7.44 -5.53 -7.62
C VAL A 53 6.70 -4.43 -6.88
N ARG A 54 6.65 -3.24 -7.47
CA ARG A 54 5.93 -2.13 -6.87
C ARG A 54 4.47 -2.13 -7.30
N ASP A 55 3.60 -2.65 -6.45
CA ASP A 55 2.15 -2.58 -6.66
C ASP A 55 1.61 -1.16 -6.46
N THR A 56 0.41 -0.93 -6.97
CA THR A 56 -0.37 0.29 -6.72
C THR A 56 -1.63 -0.03 -5.93
N ILE A 57 -1.75 0.50 -4.74
CA ILE A 57 -3.00 0.54 -3.97
C ILE A 57 -3.77 1.79 -4.41
N ALA A 58 -4.87 1.56 -5.13
CA ALA A 58 -5.79 2.58 -5.60
C ALA A 58 -7.10 2.55 -4.81
N PHE A 59 -7.87 3.63 -4.84
CA PHE A 59 -9.12 3.79 -4.11
C PHE A 59 -10.26 4.10 -5.07
N ASN A 60 -11.36 3.37 -4.92
CA ASN A 60 -12.62 3.63 -5.60
C ASN A 60 -13.78 3.26 -4.65
N ILE A 61 -13.80 3.91 -3.49
CA ILE A 61 -14.81 3.68 -2.46
C ILE A 61 -16.07 4.50 -2.83
N PRO A 62 -17.25 3.87 -2.99
CA PRO A 62 -18.50 4.57 -3.25
C PRO A 62 -18.89 5.50 -2.09
N GLY A 63 -19.51 6.63 -2.41
CA GLY A 63 -19.98 7.60 -1.41
C GLY A 63 -19.62 9.04 -1.78
N THR A 64 -19.96 9.97 -0.88
CA THR A 64 -19.70 11.41 -0.98
C THR A 64 -18.93 11.88 0.24
N GLY A 65 -18.11 12.93 0.11
CA GLY A 65 -17.31 13.43 1.23
C GLY A 65 -16.11 12.53 1.55
N PHE A 66 -15.54 12.61 2.75
CA PHE A 66 -14.40 11.78 3.11
C PHE A 66 -14.76 10.30 3.20
N ARG A 67 -13.81 9.45 2.80
CA ARG A 67 -13.86 8.00 2.93
C ARG A 67 -12.93 7.66 4.08
N THR A 68 -13.47 7.71 5.29
CA THR A 68 -12.71 7.44 6.51
C THR A 68 -12.56 5.94 6.71
N ILE A 69 -11.33 5.47 6.79
CA ILE A 69 -10.95 4.10 7.11
C ILE A 69 -10.39 4.13 8.54
N SER A 70 -11.15 3.57 9.47
CA SER A 70 -10.78 3.52 10.90
C SER A 70 -10.43 2.09 11.27
N PRO A 71 -9.13 1.73 11.35
CA PRO A 71 -8.75 0.37 11.68
C PRO A 71 -8.95 0.08 13.18
N ASP A 72 -9.35 -1.16 13.48
CA ASP A 72 -9.55 -1.64 14.87
C ASP A 72 -8.24 -2.16 15.50
N SER A 73 -7.16 -2.18 14.73
CA SER A 73 -5.82 -2.65 15.10
C SER A 73 -4.78 -2.10 14.13
N PRO A 74 -3.47 -2.12 14.43
CA PRO A 74 -2.44 -1.65 13.50
C PRO A 74 -2.61 -2.23 12.09
N PHE A 75 -2.47 -1.40 11.06
CA PHE A 75 -2.36 -1.93 9.70
C PHE A 75 -1.13 -2.86 9.59
N PRO A 76 -1.14 -3.85 8.68
CA PRO A 76 0.02 -4.69 8.47
C PRO A 76 1.22 -3.83 8.05
N THR A 77 2.41 -4.16 8.56
CA THR A 77 3.66 -3.54 8.09
C THR A 77 3.83 -3.75 6.59
N ILE A 78 4.17 -2.68 5.87
CA ILE A 78 4.46 -2.71 4.43
C ILE A 78 5.91 -3.19 4.25
N THR A 79 6.07 -4.39 3.71
CA THR A 79 7.33 -5.12 3.58
C THR A 79 7.83 -5.25 2.14
N ASP A 80 7.00 -4.92 1.14
CA ASP A 80 7.40 -4.79 -0.27
C ASP A 80 7.11 -3.35 -0.76
N PRO A 81 7.84 -2.81 -1.76
CA PRO A 81 7.62 -1.45 -2.24
C PRO A 81 6.19 -1.28 -2.76
N VAL A 82 5.53 -0.19 -2.40
CA VAL A 82 4.14 0.07 -2.82
C VAL A 82 3.90 1.54 -3.13
N LEU A 83 3.07 1.81 -4.14
CA LEU A 83 2.44 3.10 -4.34
C LEU A 83 1.05 3.08 -3.69
N ILE A 84 0.83 3.84 -2.62
CA ILE A 84 -0.50 4.09 -2.05
C ILE A 84 -0.96 5.45 -2.56
N ASP A 85 -1.92 5.46 -3.48
CA ASP A 85 -2.34 6.67 -4.20
C ASP A 85 -3.79 7.07 -3.87
N GLY A 86 -3.95 7.88 -2.83
CA GLY A 86 -5.25 8.44 -2.43
C GLY A 86 -5.91 9.32 -3.48
N TYR A 87 -5.15 9.87 -4.43
CA TYR A 87 -5.69 10.70 -5.51
C TYR A 87 -6.48 9.88 -6.55
N THR A 88 -6.37 8.56 -6.54
CA THR A 88 -7.20 7.69 -7.38
C THR A 88 -8.68 7.67 -6.98
N GLN A 89 -9.00 8.08 -5.74
CA GLN A 89 -10.39 8.18 -5.27
C GLN A 89 -11.17 9.21 -6.12
N PRO A 90 -12.31 8.84 -6.74
CA PRO A 90 -13.12 9.78 -7.49
C PRO A 90 -13.45 11.08 -6.75
N GLY A 91 -13.11 12.21 -7.39
CA GLY A 91 -13.27 13.57 -6.87
C GLY A 91 -12.03 14.14 -6.20
N ALA A 92 -10.98 13.33 -5.95
CA ALA A 92 -9.73 13.84 -5.41
C ALA A 92 -8.99 14.66 -6.46
N ILE A 93 -8.21 15.63 -6.01
CA ILE A 93 -7.42 16.52 -6.87
C ILE A 93 -5.99 16.50 -6.34
N GLU A 94 -5.03 16.18 -7.20
CA GLU A 94 -3.62 16.18 -6.86
C GLU A 94 -3.14 17.58 -6.45
N ASN A 95 -2.35 17.64 -5.38
CA ASN A 95 -1.64 18.87 -5.03
C ASN A 95 -0.62 19.23 -6.11
N SER A 96 -0.83 20.35 -6.79
CA SER A 96 0.01 20.86 -7.88
C SER A 96 0.86 22.06 -7.46
N ALA A 97 0.49 22.73 -6.36
CA ALA A 97 1.21 23.88 -5.84
C ALA A 97 2.52 23.47 -5.13
N THR A 98 3.55 24.31 -5.27
CA THR A 98 4.88 24.08 -4.69
C THR A 98 5.09 24.82 -3.36
N ASP A 99 4.26 25.82 -3.06
CA ASP A 99 4.34 26.70 -1.89
C ASP A 99 3.06 26.73 -1.05
N ALA A 100 2.02 26.00 -1.45
CA ALA A 100 0.76 25.85 -0.73
C ALA A 100 0.17 24.44 -0.96
N PHE A 101 -0.81 24.06 -0.15
CA PHE A 101 -1.60 22.86 -0.39
C PHE A 101 -2.88 23.23 -1.17
N ASP A 102 -3.01 22.78 -2.41
CA ASP A 102 -4.17 22.99 -3.29
C ASP A 102 -4.89 21.67 -3.66
N GLY A 103 -4.41 20.55 -3.13
CA GLY A 103 -5.01 19.24 -3.34
C GLY A 103 -6.38 19.11 -2.66
N THR A 104 -7.21 18.21 -3.19
CA THR A 104 -8.43 17.74 -2.53
C THR A 104 -8.22 16.28 -2.13
N LEU A 105 -8.04 16.05 -0.82
CA LEU A 105 -7.88 14.72 -0.26
C LEU A 105 -9.24 14.17 0.15
N LEU A 106 -9.47 12.90 -0.14
CA LEU A 106 -10.77 12.25 0.11
C LEU A 106 -10.65 10.92 0.85
N ILE A 107 -9.45 10.39 1.00
CA ILE A 107 -9.17 9.20 1.82
C ILE A 107 -8.57 9.67 3.14
N GLU A 108 -9.20 9.26 4.23
CA GLU A 108 -8.72 9.50 5.58
C GLU A 108 -8.40 8.16 6.25
N LEU A 109 -7.21 8.06 6.84
CA LEU A 109 -6.86 7.03 7.80
C LEU A 109 -7.00 7.64 9.20
N ASP A 110 -8.01 7.19 9.93
CA ASP A 110 -8.34 7.68 11.26
C ASP A 110 -7.99 6.63 12.31
N GLY A 111 -6.96 6.91 13.11
CA GLY A 111 -6.41 6.01 14.11
C GLY A 111 -7.12 5.95 15.46
N GLU A 112 -8.25 6.66 15.65
CA GLU A 112 -8.94 6.76 16.95
C GLU A 112 -9.22 5.39 17.59
N ASN A 113 -9.55 4.38 16.76
CA ASN A 113 -9.86 3.01 17.21
C ASN A 113 -8.64 2.07 17.23
N GLY A 114 -7.47 2.52 16.78
CA GLY A 114 -6.30 1.65 16.55
C GLY A 114 -5.64 1.11 17.81
N GLY A 115 -5.88 1.75 18.97
CA GLY A 115 -5.26 1.39 20.25
C GLY A 115 -4.01 2.21 20.60
N ALA A 116 -3.45 1.96 21.78
CA ALA A 116 -2.32 2.74 22.30
C ALA A 116 -1.01 2.46 21.54
N ASN A 117 -0.22 3.51 21.29
CA ASN A 117 1.09 3.45 20.62
C ASN A 117 1.03 2.80 19.21
N VAL A 118 -0.08 2.95 18.50
CA VAL A 118 -0.26 2.42 17.15
C VAL A 118 0.07 3.48 16.12
N ASP A 119 1.01 3.15 15.22
CA ASP A 119 1.27 3.97 14.04
C ASP A 119 0.20 3.74 12.97
N GLY A 120 -0.05 4.73 12.12
CA GLY A 120 -0.95 4.60 10.98
C GLY A 120 -0.40 3.63 9.95
N LEU A 121 0.65 4.03 9.25
CA LEU A 121 1.37 3.14 8.33
C LEU A 121 2.78 2.90 8.83
N THR A 122 3.21 1.63 8.82
CA THR A 122 4.60 1.25 9.03
C THR A 122 5.18 0.73 7.74
N ILE A 123 6.28 1.32 7.28
CA ILE A 123 6.94 0.94 6.03
C ILE A 123 8.39 0.53 6.32
N THR A 124 8.70 -0.74 6.10
CA THR A 124 10.06 -1.29 6.19
C THR A 124 10.67 -1.56 4.81
N ALA A 125 9.87 -1.51 3.74
CA ALA A 125 10.34 -1.60 2.35
C ALA A 125 10.88 -0.25 1.86
N GLY A 126 11.96 -0.22 1.08
CA GLY A 126 12.38 1.00 0.38
C GLY A 126 11.66 1.17 -0.95
N GLY A 127 11.61 2.39 -1.51
CA GLY A 127 11.02 2.62 -2.83
C GLY A 127 9.49 2.81 -2.84
N SER A 128 8.87 2.99 -1.67
CA SER A 128 7.42 3.20 -1.56
C SER A 128 7.05 4.67 -1.76
N THR A 129 5.85 4.92 -2.27
CA THR A 129 5.26 6.25 -2.32
C THR A 129 3.91 6.21 -1.60
N VAL A 130 3.69 7.12 -0.67
CA VAL A 130 2.37 7.36 -0.07
C VAL A 130 1.95 8.76 -0.44
N ARG A 131 0.80 8.91 -1.09
CA ARG A 131 0.32 10.22 -1.55
C ARG A 131 -1.19 10.39 -1.46
N GLY A 132 -1.60 11.64 -1.29
CA GLY A 132 -3.02 12.02 -1.31
C GLY A 132 -3.86 11.49 -0.15
N LEU A 133 -3.25 11.23 1.01
CA LEU A 133 -3.94 10.75 2.20
C LEU A 133 -4.02 11.82 3.30
N VAL A 134 -5.15 11.86 4.00
CA VAL A 134 -5.21 12.38 5.36
C VAL A 134 -4.86 11.24 6.31
N VAL A 135 -3.93 11.44 7.25
CA VAL A 135 -3.54 10.44 8.26
C VAL A 135 -3.51 11.09 9.63
N ASN A 136 -4.43 10.70 10.51
CA ASN A 136 -4.63 11.37 11.79
C ASN A 136 -5.10 10.44 12.90
N ARG A 137 -5.16 10.99 14.12
CA ARG A 137 -5.66 10.31 15.34
C ARG A 137 -4.98 8.98 15.71
N PHE A 138 -3.82 8.68 15.13
CA PHE A 138 -2.99 7.57 15.56
C PHE A 138 -2.25 7.93 16.85
N ALA A 139 -2.26 7.03 17.84
CA ALA A 139 -1.58 7.23 19.12
C ALA A 139 -0.04 7.15 19.01
N GLY A 140 0.48 6.61 17.90
CA GLY A 140 1.89 6.65 17.51
C GLY A 140 2.17 7.70 16.42
N ASN A 141 3.02 7.34 15.45
CA ASN A 141 3.28 8.15 14.27
C ASN A 141 2.15 7.97 13.25
N GLY A 142 1.79 9.02 12.49
CA GLY A 142 0.90 8.84 11.34
C GLY A 142 1.48 7.88 10.31
N ILE A 143 2.74 8.10 9.92
CA ILE A 143 3.51 7.21 9.04
C ILE A 143 4.91 7.05 9.60
N ARG A 144 5.33 5.80 9.88
CA ARG A 144 6.69 5.44 10.30
C ARG A 144 7.45 4.80 9.13
N LEU A 145 8.59 5.37 8.79
CA LEU A 145 9.51 4.87 7.76
C LEU A 145 10.75 4.27 8.42
N GLU A 146 11.08 3.02 8.11
CA GLU A 146 12.25 2.30 8.63
C GLU A 146 13.23 1.87 7.51
N SER A 147 13.14 2.54 6.37
CA SER A 147 13.89 2.28 5.15
C SER A 147 14.13 3.58 4.37
N THR A 148 15.00 3.53 3.36
CA THR A 148 15.33 4.66 2.47
C THR A 148 14.47 4.68 1.21
N ASP A 149 14.59 5.76 0.44
CA ASP A 149 13.96 5.91 -0.89
C ASP A 149 12.43 5.84 -0.88
N ASN A 150 11.82 6.31 0.22
CA ASN A 150 10.37 6.46 0.31
C ASN A 150 9.98 7.91 0.06
N HIS A 151 8.81 8.10 -0.56
CA HIS A 151 8.26 9.40 -0.88
C HIS A 151 6.90 9.58 -0.17
N LEU A 152 6.77 10.68 0.57
CA LEU A 152 5.49 11.13 1.13
C LEU A 152 5.09 12.41 0.40
N GLU A 153 4.05 12.36 -0.43
CA GLU A 153 3.70 13.44 -1.36
C GLU A 153 2.26 13.92 -1.16
N GLY A 154 2.05 15.21 -0.91
CA GLY A 154 0.72 15.79 -0.81
C GLY A 154 -0.19 15.09 0.22
N ASN A 155 0.37 14.59 1.32
CA ASN A 155 -0.39 14.06 2.44
C ASN A 155 -0.61 15.16 3.50
N LEU A 156 -1.70 15.03 4.27
CA LEU A 156 -1.89 15.78 5.52
C LEU A 156 -1.73 14.80 6.69
N ILE A 157 -0.68 14.96 7.50
CA ILE A 157 -0.29 13.99 8.55
C ILE A 157 -0.30 14.68 9.91
N GLY A 158 -0.92 14.06 10.92
CA GLY A 158 -0.94 14.57 12.30
C GLY A 158 -1.84 15.80 12.48
N THR A 159 -2.80 15.98 11.59
CA THR A 159 -3.77 17.06 11.60
C THR A 159 -5.18 16.49 11.42
N ASP A 160 -6.24 17.15 11.89
CA ASP A 160 -7.60 16.81 11.43
C ASP A 160 -7.69 16.84 9.89
N ALA A 161 -8.76 16.29 9.30
CA ALA A 161 -8.91 16.22 7.83
C ALA A 161 -8.79 17.56 7.08
N THR A 162 -8.86 18.68 7.81
CA THR A 162 -8.70 20.05 7.32
C THR A 162 -7.27 20.59 7.42
N GLY A 163 -6.33 19.85 8.01
CA GLY A 163 -4.95 20.31 8.18
C GLY A 163 -4.77 21.33 9.30
N THR A 164 -5.77 21.53 10.17
CA THR A 164 -5.87 22.73 11.03
C THR A 164 -5.71 22.49 12.53
N ALA A 165 -5.81 21.26 13.01
CA ALA A 165 -5.63 20.96 14.43
C ALA A 165 -4.79 19.71 14.66
N SER A 166 -3.82 19.79 15.59
CA SER A 166 -3.06 18.68 16.16
C SER A 166 -3.68 18.16 17.45
#